data_AF-A0A6A0BC01-F1
#
_entry.id   AF-A0A6A0BC01-F1
#
_cell.length_a   1.000
_cell.length_b   1.000
_cell.length_c   1.000
_cell.angle_alpha   90.00
_cell.angle_beta   90.00
_cell.angle_gamma   90.00
#
_symmetry.space_group_name_H-M   'P 1'
#
loop_
_entity.id
_entity.type
_entity.pdbx_description
1 polymer ?
#
loop_
_entity_poly.entity_id
_entity_poly.type
_entity_poly.pdbx_seq_one_letter_code
_entity_poly.pdbx_strand_id
1 'polypeptide(L)'
;MARKKTIFKKDILKGAEKFILEKSPSELTARALSKYLNMSTQPLYAEFENMADLKSELFSQIYYRLQNQIFNKKTHDDPIINLCLNYINFAQENPKLFRTIYLEKHGNDDHSINEFSYNIFRSIIKDNPIYSQLSEKKINNLLTGTWVVSTGFANLIASETIKPNQFEIVSFLEDTIQDTLKMKSIKV
;
A
#
# COMPACT_ATOMS: atom_id res chain seq x y z
N MET A 1 45.20 2.83 -7.20
CA MET A 1 44.13 3.85 -7.09
C MET A 1 42.85 3.16 -6.63
N ALA A 2 42.20 3.65 -5.57
CA ALA A 2 40.92 3.10 -5.12
C ALA A 2 39.84 3.37 -6.20
N ARG A 3 39.12 2.33 -6.62
CA ARG A 3 38.04 2.44 -7.62
C ARG A 3 36.96 3.38 -7.07
N LYS A 4 36.67 4.46 -7.79
CA LYS A 4 35.68 5.48 -7.37
C LYS A 4 34.31 4.80 -7.23
N LYS A 5 33.62 5.00 -6.10
CA LYS A 5 32.30 4.41 -5.83
C LYS A 5 31.29 4.95 -6.86
N THR A 6 30.81 4.07 -7.74
CA THR A 6 29.94 4.45 -8.88
C THR A 6 28.46 4.21 -8.58
N ILE A 7 28.13 3.39 -7.58
CA ILE A 7 26.77 3.03 -7.21
C ILE A 7 26.59 3.32 -5.71
N PHE A 8 25.57 4.09 -5.38
CA PHE A 8 25.19 4.43 -4.01
C PHE A 8 23.90 3.72 -3.60
N LYS A 9 23.65 3.63 -2.28
CA LYS A 9 22.41 3.10 -1.71
C LYS A 9 21.14 3.53 -2.45
N LYS A 10 21.01 4.83 -2.75
CA LYS A 10 19.87 5.40 -3.50
C LYS A 10 19.69 4.81 -4.90
N ASP A 11 20.78 4.46 -5.59
CA ASP A 11 20.75 3.92 -6.94
C ASP A 11 20.33 2.45 -6.90
N ILE A 12 20.77 1.72 -5.86
CA ILE A 12 20.35 0.35 -5.59
C ILE A 12 18.85 0.30 -5.28
N LEU A 13 18.33 1.20 -4.43
CA LEU A 13 16.90 1.24 -4.08
C LEU A 13 16.03 1.60 -5.29
N LYS A 14 16.42 2.61 -6.09
CA LYS A 14 15.74 2.92 -7.36
C LYS A 14 15.76 1.73 -8.33
N GLY A 15 16.89 1.03 -8.38
CA GLY A 15 17.05 -0.19 -9.16
C GLY A 15 16.14 -1.32 -8.69
N ALA A 16 16.03 -1.52 -7.37
CA ALA A 16 15.20 -2.53 -6.75
C ALA A 16 13.70 -2.22 -6.95
N GLU A 17 13.29 -0.95 -6.85
CA GLU A 17 11.92 -0.54 -7.15
C GLU A 17 11.53 -0.86 -8.60
N LYS A 18 12.41 -0.54 -9.57
CA LYS A 18 12.19 -0.92 -10.97
C LYS A 18 12.13 -2.43 -11.16
N PHE A 19 13.03 -3.16 -10.49
CA PHE A 19 13.06 -4.62 -10.55
C PHE A 19 11.72 -5.22 -10.10
N ILE A 20 11.17 -4.81 -8.96
CA ILE A 20 9.92 -5.40 -8.45
C ILE A 20 8.70 -5.06 -9.31
N LEU A 21 8.73 -3.93 -10.04
CA LEU A 21 7.68 -3.53 -10.98
C LEU A 21 7.74 -4.28 -12.31
N GLU A 22 8.94 -4.71 -12.74
CA GLU A 22 9.14 -5.49 -13.96
C GLU A 22 9.07 -7.00 -13.74
N LYS A 23 9.32 -7.43 -12.50
CA LYS A 23 9.42 -8.84 -12.10
C LYS A 23 8.47 -9.09 -10.93
N SER A 24 9.00 -9.43 -9.76
CA SER A 24 8.22 -9.60 -8.53
C SER A 24 9.09 -9.32 -7.29
N PRO A 25 8.51 -8.84 -6.17
CA PRO A 25 9.18 -8.77 -4.86
C PRO A 25 9.73 -10.11 -4.37
N SER A 26 9.05 -11.20 -4.73
CA SER A 26 9.46 -12.58 -4.38
C SER A 26 10.79 -12.98 -5.05
N GLU A 27 11.07 -12.46 -6.24
CA GLU A 27 12.29 -12.73 -7.02
C GLU A 27 13.47 -11.82 -6.63
N LEU A 28 13.23 -10.82 -5.76
CA LEU A 28 14.24 -9.85 -5.36
C LEU A 28 15.27 -10.48 -4.43
N THR A 29 16.33 -11.02 -5.04
CA THR A 29 17.52 -11.59 -4.37
C THR A 29 18.77 -10.78 -4.72
N ALA A 30 19.83 -10.88 -3.91
CA ALA A 30 21.08 -10.17 -4.16
C ALA A 30 21.65 -10.46 -5.55
N ARG A 31 21.63 -11.75 -5.97
CA ARG A 31 22.10 -12.16 -7.30
C ARG A 31 21.24 -11.62 -8.43
N ALA A 32 19.91 -11.69 -8.28
CA ALA A 32 18.99 -11.21 -9.31
C ALA A 32 19.07 -9.69 -9.48
N LEU A 33 19.11 -8.95 -8.38
CA LEU A 33 19.24 -7.50 -8.39
C LEU A 33 20.60 -7.05 -8.94
N SER A 34 21.69 -7.68 -8.50
CA SER A 34 23.03 -7.31 -9.00
C SER A 34 23.18 -7.58 -10.50
N LYS A 35 22.61 -8.69 -10.99
CA LYS A 35 22.53 -8.97 -12.44
C LYS A 35 21.71 -7.91 -13.18
N TYR A 36 20.57 -7.50 -12.60
CA TYR A 36 19.71 -6.47 -13.18
C TYR A 36 20.41 -5.10 -13.26
N LEU A 37 21.22 -4.76 -12.25
CA LEU A 37 21.98 -3.51 -12.19
C LEU A 37 23.36 -3.58 -12.85
N ASN A 38 23.68 -4.70 -13.51
CA ASN A 38 24.99 -4.95 -14.14
C ASN A 38 26.18 -4.69 -13.18
N MET A 39 26.06 -5.19 -11.95
CA MET A 39 27.08 -5.08 -10.90
C MET A 39 27.34 -6.45 -10.24
N SER A 40 28.46 -6.56 -9.51
CA SER A 40 28.65 -7.68 -8.59
C SER A 40 27.75 -7.51 -7.36
N THR A 41 27.65 -8.54 -6.50
CA THR A 41 26.90 -8.45 -5.24
C THR A 41 27.60 -7.61 -4.17
N GLN A 42 28.90 -7.34 -4.33
CA GLN A 42 29.71 -6.67 -3.31
C GLN A 42 29.22 -5.24 -2.98
N PRO A 43 28.88 -4.36 -3.94
CA PRO A 43 28.34 -3.05 -3.61
C PRO A 43 26.96 -3.08 -2.95
N LEU A 44 26.19 -4.17 -3.09
CA LEU A 44 24.93 -4.33 -2.37
C LEU A 44 25.19 -4.55 -0.87
N TYR A 45 26.07 -5.50 -0.54
CA TYR A 45 26.45 -5.79 0.85
C TYR A 45 27.33 -4.71 1.51
N ALA A 46 27.83 -3.75 0.72
CA ALA A 46 28.49 -2.56 1.26
C ALA A 46 27.48 -1.51 1.78
N GLU A 47 26.24 -1.53 1.28
CA GLU A 47 25.21 -0.53 1.64
C GLU A 47 24.09 -1.10 2.53
N PHE A 48 23.94 -2.43 2.58
CA PHE A 48 22.88 -3.14 3.30
C PHE A 48 23.46 -4.33 4.05
N GLU A 49 22.98 -4.58 5.27
CA GLU A 49 23.44 -5.71 6.08
C GLU A 49 23.08 -7.05 5.42
N ASN A 50 21.88 -7.13 4.84
CA ASN A 50 21.35 -8.30 4.18
C ASN A 50 20.17 -7.91 3.25
N MET A 51 19.57 -8.90 2.58
CA MET A 51 18.43 -8.65 1.69
C MET A 51 17.14 -8.25 2.42
N ALA A 52 16.97 -8.62 3.69
CA ALA A 52 15.82 -8.19 4.48
C ALA A 52 15.91 -6.69 4.80
N ASP A 53 17.09 -6.18 5.17
CA ASP A 53 17.37 -4.76 5.36
C ASP A 53 17.06 -3.94 4.08
N LEU A 54 17.57 -4.39 2.92
CA LEU A 54 17.26 -3.75 1.63
C LEU A 54 15.75 -3.72 1.34
N LYS A 55 15.06 -4.85 1.52
CA LYS A 55 13.60 -4.94 1.29
C LYS A 55 12.84 -4.03 2.25
N SER A 56 13.19 -4.02 3.53
CA SER A 56 12.58 -3.18 4.55
C SER A 56 12.69 -1.70 4.19
N GLU A 57 13.87 -1.24 3.79
CA GLU A 57 14.07 0.16 3.42
C GLU A 57 13.38 0.52 2.10
N LEU A 58 13.39 -0.39 1.11
CA LEU A 58 12.66 -0.23 -0.14
C LEU A 58 11.16 -0.03 0.11
N PHE A 59 10.53 -0.93 0.87
CA PHE A 59 9.10 -0.84 1.17
C PHE A 59 8.79 0.36 2.06
N SER A 60 9.67 0.70 3.01
CA SER A 60 9.52 1.91 3.82
C SER A 60 9.46 3.18 2.97
N GLN A 61 10.30 3.30 1.92
CA GLN A 61 10.26 4.45 1.01
C GLN A 61 8.99 4.48 0.16
N ILE A 62 8.54 3.31 -0.32
CA ILE A 62 7.29 3.18 -1.06
C ILE A 62 6.10 3.58 -0.19
N TYR A 63 6.02 3.06 1.03
CA TYR A 63 4.95 3.34 1.99
C TYR A 63 4.93 4.81 2.43
N TYR A 64 6.11 5.40 2.68
CA TYR A 64 6.22 6.83 2.94
C TYR A 64 5.65 7.66 1.78
N ARG A 65 5.93 7.29 0.54
CA ARG A 65 5.41 7.97 -0.64
C ARG A 65 3.89 7.79 -0.79
N LEU A 66 3.40 6.56 -0.61
CA LEU A 66 1.96 6.26 -0.63
C LEU A 66 1.21 7.11 0.41
N GLN A 67 1.69 7.12 1.66
CA GLN A 67 1.06 7.87 2.74
C GLN A 67 1.02 9.37 2.45
N ASN A 68 2.16 9.96 2.07
CA ASN A 68 2.28 11.42 2.01
C ASN A 68 1.82 12.04 0.70
N GLN A 69 1.88 11.30 -0.42
CA GLN A 69 1.58 11.85 -1.74
C GLN A 69 0.26 11.34 -2.34
N ILE A 70 -0.19 10.16 -1.91
CA ILE A 70 -1.36 9.51 -2.51
C ILE A 70 -2.53 9.51 -1.52
N PHE A 71 -2.33 8.97 -0.32
CA PHE A 71 -3.42 8.75 0.65
C PHE A 71 -3.77 9.96 1.53
N ASN A 72 -3.01 11.06 1.45
CA ASN A 72 -3.26 12.28 2.23
C ASN A 72 -4.18 13.30 1.53
N LYS A 73 -4.72 12.99 0.34
CA LYS A 73 -5.62 13.92 -0.36
C LYS A 73 -6.99 13.95 0.35
N LYS A 74 -7.53 15.15 0.58
CA LYS A 74 -8.82 15.39 1.25
C LYS A 74 -9.81 16.03 0.28
N THR A 75 -10.67 15.22 -0.31
CA THR A 75 -11.68 15.61 -1.32
C THR A 75 -13.13 15.43 -0.83
N HIS A 76 -13.30 14.89 0.38
CA HIS A 76 -14.57 14.61 1.05
C HIS A 76 -14.45 14.96 2.54
N ASP A 77 -15.57 15.20 3.23
CA ASP A 77 -15.57 15.53 4.66
C ASP A 77 -15.22 14.32 5.53
N ASP A 78 -15.63 13.13 5.09
CA ASP A 78 -15.31 11.88 5.77
C ASP A 78 -13.87 11.39 5.43
N PRO A 79 -12.99 11.20 6.43
CA PRO A 79 -11.62 10.74 6.22
C PRO A 79 -11.52 9.32 5.66
N ILE A 80 -12.43 8.41 6.01
CA ILE A 80 -12.45 7.04 5.48
C ILE A 80 -12.75 7.08 3.98
N ILE A 81 -13.74 7.87 3.57
CA ILE A 81 -14.09 8.03 2.15
C ILE A 81 -12.91 8.60 1.36
N ASN A 82 -12.21 9.59 1.90
CA ASN A 82 -10.97 10.11 1.28
C ASN A 82 -9.94 9.01 1.04
N LEU A 83 -9.66 8.17 2.05
CA LEU A 83 -8.70 7.08 1.92
C LEU A 83 -9.13 6.07 0.85
N CYS A 84 -10.40 5.68 0.85
CA CYS A 84 -10.97 4.75 -0.13
C CYS A 84 -10.88 5.28 -1.56
N LEU A 85 -11.27 6.55 -1.79
CA LEU A 85 -11.14 7.17 -3.11
C LEU A 85 -9.68 7.26 -3.55
N ASN A 86 -8.77 7.64 -2.65
CA ASN A 86 -7.34 7.69 -2.97
C ASN A 86 -6.77 6.30 -3.29
N TYR A 87 -7.23 5.25 -2.62
CA TYR A 87 -6.88 3.86 -2.91
C TYR A 87 -7.39 3.40 -4.28
N ILE A 88 -8.65 3.69 -4.62
CA ILE A 88 -9.22 3.34 -5.93
C ILE A 88 -8.48 4.08 -7.05
N ASN A 89 -8.25 5.38 -6.89
CA ASN A 89 -7.50 6.19 -7.87
C ASN A 89 -6.06 5.70 -8.00
N PHE A 90 -5.41 5.31 -6.89
CA PHE A 90 -4.07 4.73 -6.94
C PHE A 90 -4.02 3.44 -7.78
N ALA A 91 -5.01 2.57 -7.64
CA ALA A 91 -5.09 1.35 -8.44
C ALA A 91 -5.21 1.64 -9.94
N GLN A 92 -5.92 2.71 -10.31
CA GLN A 92 -6.11 3.13 -11.70
C GLN A 92 -4.90 3.85 -12.29
N GLU A 93 -4.31 4.78 -11.53
CA GLU A 93 -3.19 5.60 -11.98
C GLU A 93 -1.86 4.83 -11.98
N ASN A 94 -1.70 3.86 -11.06
CA ASN A 94 -0.45 3.12 -10.84
C ASN A 94 -0.67 1.60 -10.80
N PRO A 95 -1.29 0.97 -11.82
CA PRO A 95 -1.77 -0.41 -11.76
C PRO A 95 -0.66 -1.44 -11.52
N LYS A 96 0.55 -1.19 -12.05
CA LYS A 96 1.71 -2.07 -11.80
C LYS A 96 2.12 -2.04 -10.34
N LEU A 97 2.32 -0.85 -9.77
CA LEU A 97 2.71 -0.71 -8.37
C LEU A 97 1.61 -1.21 -7.43
N PHE A 98 0.34 -0.93 -7.75
CA PHE A 98 -0.81 -1.47 -7.03
C PHE A 98 -0.78 -2.99 -6.97
N ARG A 99 -0.64 -3.66 -8.12
CA ARG A 99 -0.55 -5.12 -8.20
C ARG A 99 0.64 -5.64 -7.40
N THR A 100 1.81 -5.04 -7.61
CA THR A 100 3.03 -5.42 -6.88
C THR A 100 2.83 -5.33 -5.37
N ILE A 101 2.21 -4.26 -4.86
CA ILE A 101 2.07 -4.04 -3.41
C ILE A 101 0.92 -4.84 -2.79
N TYR A 102 -0.25 -4.89 -3.43
CA TYR A 102 -1.48 -5.38 -2.81
C TYR A 102 -1.93 -6.76 -3.29
N LEU A 103 -1.45 -7.24 -4.45
CA LEU A 103 -1.89 -8.50 -5.05
C LEU A 103 -0.81 -9.59 -5.08
N GLU A 104 0.47 -9.20 -5.04
CA GLU A 104 1.58 -10.16 -4.96
C GLU A 104 1.96 -10.46 -3.51
N LYS A 105 2.32 -11.72 -3.24
CA LYS A 105 2.88 -12.10 -1.95
C LYS A 105 4.32 -11.64 -1.85
N HIS A 106 4.67 -10.88 -0.80
CA HIS A 106 6.03 -10.36 -0.61
C HIS A 106 7.02 -11.35 0.02
N GLY A 107 6.59 -12.59 0.27
CA GLY A 107 7.36 -13.64 0.93
C GLY A 107 6.56 -14.26 2.08
N ASN A 108 7.24 -14.93 3.01
CA ASN A 108 6.59 -15.55 4.17
C ASN A 108 6.19 -14.54 5.26
N ASP A 109 6.77 -13.33 5.26
CA ASP A 109 6.53 -12.26 6.24
C ASP A 109 5.72 -11.10 5.65
N ASP A 110 4.63 -11.44 4.96
CA ASP A 110 3.76 -10.53 4.17
C ASP A 110 2.89 -9.58 5.04
N HIS A 111 3.34 -9.27 6.26
CA HIS A 111 2.59 -8.49 7.24
C HIS A 111 2.71 -6.98 7.04
N SER A 112 3.72 -6.51 6.30
CA SER A 112 4.06 -5.10 6.19
C SER A 112 2.97 -4.25 5.53
N ILE A 113 2.28 -4.78 4.50
CA ILE A 113 1.23 -4.02 3.80
C ILE A 113 -0.07 -3.94 4.59
N ASN A 114 -0.42 -5.01 5.31
CA ASN A 114 -1.59 -5.04 6.18
C ASN A 114 -1.39 -4.10 7.38
N GLU A 115 -0.21 -4.14 7.98
CA GLU A 115 0.18 -3.22 9.06
C GLU A 115 0.19 -1.77 8.59
N PHE A 116 0.80 -1.48 7.43
CA PHE A 116 0.78 -0.15 6.83
C PHE A 116 -0.65 0.36 6.59
N SER A 117 -1.51 -0.47 5.99
CA SER A 117 -2.90 -0.10 5.67
C SER A 117 -3.71 0.14 6.95
N TYR A 118 -3.52 -0.70 7.96
CA TYR A 118 -4.12 -0.51 9.29
C TYR A 118 -3.64 0.79 9.95
N ASN A 119 -2.32 1.04 9.96
CA ASN A 119 -1.73 2.21 10.60
C ASN A 119 -2.18 3.52 9.95
N ILE A 120 -2.28 3.58 8.62
CA ILE A 120 -2.85 4.75 7.93
C ILE A 120 -4.31 4.93 8.33
N PHE A 121 -5.11 3.87 8.25
CA PHE A 121 -6.54 3.93 8.60
C PHE A 121 -6.74 4.46 10.02
N ARG A 122 -5.94 3.97 10.98
CA ARG A 122 -5.94 4.48 12.35
C ARG A 122 -5.55 5.93 12.45
N SER A 123 -4.49 6.32 11.75
CA SER A 123 -3.98 7.68 11.79
C SER A 123 -5.00 8.71 11.28
N ILE A 124 -5.76 8.39 10.23
CA ILE A 124 -6.72 9.34 9.64
C ILE A 124 -8.00 9.49 10.47
N ILE A 125 -8.39 8.47 11.26
CA ILE A 125 -9.61 8.51 12.05
C ILE A 125 -9.38 8.92 13.52
N LYS A 126 -8.13 8.96 13.98
CA LYS A 126 -7.79 9.14 15.41
C LYS A 126 -8.38 10.42 16.03
N ASP A 127 -8.46 11.49 15.24
CA ASP A 127 -8.93 12.81 15.68
C ASP A 127 -10.38 13.07 15.25
N ASN A 128 -11.03 12.12 14.57
CA ASN A 128 -12.42 12.27 14.14
C ASN A 128 -13.37 12.03 15.32
N PRO A 129 -14.27 12.99 15.66
CA PRO A 129 -15.15 12.88 16.84
C PRO A 129 -16.06 11.64 16.88
N ILE A 130 -16.43 11.11 15.71
CA ILE A 130 -17.29 9.92 15.59
C ILE A 130 -16.44 8.67 15.75
N TYR A 131 -15.33 8.59 15.00
CA TYR A 131 -14.54 7.37 14.91
C TYR A 131 -13.62 7.13 16.12
N SER A 132 -13.14 8.19 16.78
CA SER A 132 -12.22 8.09 17.92
C SER A 132 -12.84 7.41 19.16
N GLN A 133 -14.17 7.35 19.23
CA GLN A 133 -14.92 6.76 20.34
C GLN A 133 -15.33 5.30 20.07
N LEU A 134 -15.01 4.76 18.89
CA LEU A 134 -15.40 3.40 18.52
C LEU A 134 -14.49 2.35 19.17
N SER A 135 -15.06 1.17 19.43
CA SER A 135 -14.26 0.03 19.88
C SER A 135 -13.34 -0.49 18.77
N GLU A 136 -12.24 -1.12 19.16
CA GLU A 136 -11.31 -1.81 18.24
C GLU A 136 -12.04 -2.74 17.25
N LYS A 137 -13.03 -3.49 17.72
CA LYS A 137 -13.85 -4.36 16.87
C LYS A 137 -14.59 -3.57 15.78
N LYS A 138 -15.17 -2.41 16.12
CA LYS A 138 -15.86 -1.56 15.14
C LYS A 138 -14.88 -0.93 14.16
N ILE A 139 -13.72 -0.48 14.63
CA ILE A 139 -12.66 0.06 13.77
C ILE A 139 -12.19 -1.00 12.75
N ASN A 140 -11.96 -2.23 13.21
CA ASN A 140 -11.56 -3.33 12.34
C ASN A 140 -12.65 -3.70 11.33
N ASN A 141 -13.92 -3.67 11.74
CA ASN A 141 -15.03 -3.88 10.81
C ASN A 141 -15.12 -2.77 9.76
N LEU A 142 -14.94 -1.50 10.15
CA LEU A 142 -14.94 -0.36 9.22
C LEU A 142 -13.80 -0.49 8.21
N LEU A 143 -12.59 -0.77 8.68
CA LEU A 143 -11.45 -1.04 7.82
C LEU A 143 -11.78 -2.18 6.85
N THR A 144 -12.24 -3.32 7.35
CA THR A 144 -12.54 -4.50 6.52
C THR A 144 -13.61 -4.20 5.48
N GLY A 145 -14.76 -3.63 5.88
CA GLY A 145 -15.88 -3.36 4.98
C GLY A 145 -15.51 -2.35 3.90
N THR A 146 -14.91 -1.22 4.27
CA THR A 146 -14.50 -0.21 3.30
C THR A 146 -13.36 -0.68 2.41
N TRP A 147 -12.45 -1.51 2.92
CA TRP A 147 -11.37 -2.11 2.13
C TRP A 147 -11.89 -3.09 1.07
N VAL A 148 -12.85 -3.94 1.43
CA VAL A 148 -13.50 -4.88 0.51
C VAL A 148 -14.21 -4.12 -0.61
N VAL A 149 -15.00 -3.10 -0.27
CA VAL A 149 -15.71 -2.27 -1.26
C VAL A 149 -14.73 -1.56 -2.18
N SER A 150 -13.70 -0.93 -1.61
CA SER A 150 -12.69 -0.19 -2.38
C SER A 150 -11.90 -1.11 -3.32
N THR A 151 -11.53 -2.31 -2.85
CA THR A 151 -10.83 -3.31 -3.66
C THR A 151 -11.73 -3.88 -4.76
N GLY A 152 -13.02 -4.06 -4.47
CA GLY A 152 -14.03 -4.42 -5.47
C GLY A 152 -14.11 -3.39 -6.59
N PHE A 153 -14.27 -2.11 -6.26
CA PHE A 153 -14.26 -1.02 -7.24
C PHE A 153 -12.95 -0.95 -8.02
N ALA A 154 -11.80 -0.98 -7.34
CA ALA A 154 -10.49 -0.91 -7.99
C ALA A 154 -10.33 -2.00 -9.06
N ASN A 155 -10.64 -3.25 -8.72
CA ASN A 155 -10.50 -4.37 -9.66
C ASN A 155 -11.54 -4.34 -10.78
N LEU A 156 -12.82 -4.06 -10.47
CA LEU A 156 -13.89 -4.05 -11.47
C LEU A 156 -13.77 -2.88 -12.46
N ILE A 157 -13.20 -1.74 -12.02
CA ILE A 157 -12.87 -0.64 -12.93
C ILE A 157 -11.64 -0.98 -13.76
N ALA A 158 -10.59 -1.56 -13.16
CA ALA A 158 -9.39 -1.97 -13.88
C ALA A 158 -9.67 -3.04 -14.95
N SER A 159 -10.70 -3.90 -14.75
CA SER A 159 -11.17 -4.86 -15.74
C SER A 159 -12.21 -4.32 -16.71
N GLU A 160 -12.47 -3.01 -16.69
CA GLU A 160 -13.50 -2.31 -17.48
C GLU A 160 -14.92 -2.91 -17.35
N THR A 161 -15.16 -3.70 -16.30
CA THR A 161 -16.45 -4.38 -16.06
C THR A 161 -17.52 -3.38 -15.62
N ILE A 162 -17.12 -2.32 -14.91
CA ILE A 162 -17.97 -1.22 -14.50
C ILE A 162 -17.31 0.12 -14.82
N LYS A 163 -18.12 1.17 -14.96
CA LYS A 163 -17.67 2.56 -15.16
C LYS A 163 -18.42 3.52 -14.22
N PRO A 164 -18.31 3.34 -12.90
CA PRO A 164 -19.02 4.17 -11.95
C PRO A 164 -18.46 5.59 -11.99
N ASN A 165 -19.32 6.56 -11.77
CA ASN A 165 -18.88 7.90 -11.42
C ASN A 165 -18.51 7.97 -9.93
N GLN A 166 -17.84 9.05 -9.53
CA GLN A 166 -17.40 9.21 -8.14
C GLN A 166 -18.58 9.22 -7.14
N PHE A 167 -19.74 9.75 -7.51
CA PHE A 167 -20.92 9.78 -6.64
C PHE A 167 -21.42 8.36 -6.32
N GLU A 168 -21.45 7.47 -7.32
CA GLU A 168 -21.82 6.06 -7.09
C GLU A 168 -20.84 5.39 -6.12
N ILE A 169 -19.52 5.59 -6.31
CA ILE A 169 -18.50 5.03 -5.39
C ILE A 169 -18.71 5.55 -3.97
N VAL A 170 -18.91 6.86 -3.81
CA VAL A 170 -19.13 7.49 -2.50
C VAL A 170 -20.39 6.96 -1.84
N SER A 171 -21.50 6.86 -2.55
CA SER A 171 -22.76 6.33 -2.02
C SER A 171 -22.59 4.92 -1.46
N PHE A 172 -21.92 4.02 -2.18
CA PHE A 172 -21.65 2.66 -1.68
C PHE A 172 -20.75 2.65 -0.44
N LEU A 173 -19.77 3.55 -0.37
CA LEU A 173 -18.90 3.68 0.81
C LEU A 173 -19.65 4.24 2.02
N GLU A 174 -20.52 5.24 1.83
CA GLU A 174 -21.37 5.79 2.88
C GLU A 174 -22.31 4.73 3.45
N ASP A 175 -22.99 3.98 2.60
CA ASP A 175 -23.86 2.87 3.01
C ASP A 175 -23.06 1.82 3.81
N THR A 176 -21.88 1.44 3.33
CA THR A 176 -20.98 0.50 4.02
C THR A 176 -20.58 1.00 5.40
N ILE A 177 -20.20 2.28 5.52
CA ILE A 177 -19.82 2.89 6.80
C ILE A 177 -21.03 2.89 7.74
N GLN A 178 -22.19 3.37 7.27
CA GLN A 178 -23.40 3.46 8.08
C GLN A 178 -23.85 2.08 8.58
N ASP A 179 -23.87 1.07 7.72
CA ASP A 179 -24.27 -0.29 8.08
C ASP A 179 -23.31 -0.90 9.09
N THR A 180 -22.01 -0.69 8.89
CA THR A 180 -20.98 -1.15 9.83
C THR A 180 -21.12 -0.48 11.21
N LEU A 181 -21.46 0.82 11.25
CA LEU A 181 -21.70 1.54 12.51
C LEU A 181 -22.95 1.03 13.24
N LYS A 182 -24.00 0.64 12.49
CA LYS A 182 -25.27 0.11 12.98
C LYS A 182 -25.21 -1.37 13.38
N MET A 183 -24.26 -2.15 12.85
CA MET A 183 -24.08 -3.56 13.22
C MET A 183 -23.89 -3.68 14.74
N LYS A 184 -24.87 -4.31 15.40
CA LYS A 184 -24.74 -4.69 16.81
C LYS A 184 -23.64 -5.73 16.90
N SER A 185 -22.79 -5.61 17.94
CA SER A 185 -21.82 -6.63 18.28
C SER A 185 -22.54 -7.98 18.38
N ILE A 186 -22.38 -8.84 17.37
CA ILE A 186 -22.80 -10.23 17.50
C ILE A 186 -21.94 -10.77 18.64
N LYS A 187 -22.60 -11.07 19.78
CA LYS A 187 -22.02 -11.91 20.81
C LYS A 187 -21.89 -13.28 20.17
N VAL A 188 -20.67 -13.62 19.76
CA VAL A 188 -20.28 -15.00 19.51
C VAL A 188 -19.94 -15.60 20.86
#